data_AF-A0A5K6W8S9-F1
#
_entry.id   AF-A0A5K6W8S9-F1
#
_cell.length_a   1.000
_cell.length_b   1.000
_cell.length_c   1.000
_cell.angle_alpha   90.00
_cell.angle_beta   90.00
_cell.angle_gamma   90.00
#
_symmetry.space_group_name_H-M   'P 1'
#
loop_
_entity.id
_entity.type
_entity.pdbx_description
1 polymer ?
#
loop_
_entity_poly.entity_id
_entity_poly.type
_entity_poly.pdbx_seq_one_letter_code
_entity_poly.pdbx_strand_id
1 'polypeptide(L)' 'QEKKELRRKKLVKRGKSNIINMKGLMHHVPTDDDISHILKEFTVDFLLKGYGYLVQELHTQLLSDL' A
#
# COMPACT_ATOMS: atom_id res chain seq x y z
N GLN A 1 12.90 -3.51 21.84
CA GLN A 1 12.99 -2.42 20.82
C GLN A 1 13.22 -2.96 19.39
N GLU A 2 14.00 -4.01 19.20
CA GLU A 2 14.39 -4.54 17.88
C GLU A 2 13.23 -4.92 16.94
N LYS A 3 12.14 -5.54 17.46
CA LYS A 3 10.96 -5.87 16.62
C LYS A 3 10.31 -4.62 16.00
N LYS A 4 10.28 -3.49 16.71
CA LYS A 4 9.76 -2.22 16.18
C LYS A 4 10.69 -1.65 15.10
N GLU A 5 12.00 -1.69 15.34
CA GLU A 5 13.04 -1.28 14.39
C GLU A 5 12.94 -2.06 13.07
N LEU A 6 12.78 -3.38 13.15
CA LEU A 6 12.66 -4.27 11.99
C LEU A 6 11.41 -3.96 11.17
N ARG A 7 10.27 -3.72 11.83
CA ARG A 7 9.02 -3.31 11.16
C ARG A 7 9.20 -1.98 10.42
N ARG A 8 9.85 -0.99 11.03
CA ARG A 8 10.16 0.30 10.39
C ARG A 8 11.03 0.12 9.15
N LYS A 9 12.11 -0.67 9.25
CA LYS A 9 13.00 -0.95 8.11
C LYS A 9 12.26 -1.63 6.95
N LYS A 10 11.32 -2.53 7.23
CA LYS A 10 10.47 -3.17 6.20
C LYS A 10 9.57 -2.15 5.48
N LEU A 11 8.93 -1.23 6.22
CA LEU A 11 8.10 -0.17 5.63
C LEU A 11 8.93 0.75 4.71
N VAL A 12 10.11 1.17 5.14
CA VAL A 12 11.00 2.02 4.34
C VAL A 12 11.42 1.34 3.04
N LYS A 13 11.74 0.04 3.07
CA LYS A 13 12.06 -0.72 1.85
C LYS A 13 10.86 -0.84 0.92
N ARG A 14 9.67 -1.10 1.48
CA ARG A 14 8.43 -1.25 0.71
C ARG A 14 8.01 0.05 0.01
N GLY A 15 8.20 1.20 0.65
CA GLY A 15 7.97 2.51 0.02
C GLY A 15 8.77 2.74 -1.27
N LYS A 16 9.88 2.01 -1.48
CA LYS A 16 10.74 2.11 -2.67
C LYS A 16 10.52 1.02 -3.72
N SER A 17 9.74 -0.02 -3.41
CA SER A 17 9.58 -1.22 -4.26
C SER A 17 8.13 -1.37 -4.72
N ASN A 18 7.89 -1.68 -5.99
CA ASN A 18 6.55 -1.86 -6.56
C ASN A 18 6.12 -3.32 -6.71
N ILE A 19 6.65 -4.20 -5.86
CA ILE A 19 6.36 -5.64 -5.91
C ILE A 19 5.11 -5.95 -5.08
N ILE A 20 4.11 -6.56 -5.69
CA ILE A 20 2.92 -7.13 -5.03
C ILE A 20 3.08 -8.65 -4.97
N ASN A 21 2.80 -9.26 -3.82
CA ASN A 21 2.88 -10.70 -3.66
C ASN A 21 1.61 -11.37 -4.20
N MET A 22 1.65 -11.75 -5.48
CA MET A 22 0.52 -12.40 -6.17
C MET A 22 0.43 -13.92 -5.93
N LYS A 23 1.22 -14.51 -5.01
CA LYS A 23 1.23 -15.97 -4.83
C LYS A 23 -0.14 -16.56 -4.46
N GLY A 24 -0.97 -15.83 -3.70
CA GLY A 24 -2.33 -16.25 -3.34
C GLY A 24 -3.34 -16.18 -4.50
N LEU A 25 -3.02 -15.44 -5.57
CA LEU A 25 -3.84 -15.34 -6.79
C LEU A 25 -3.53 -16.45 -7.81
N MET A 26 -2.50 -17.27 -7.57
CA MET A 26 -2.16 -18.38 -8.46
C MET A 26 -3.07 -19.60 -8.29
N HIS A 27 -3.85 -19.65 -7.20
CA HIS A 27 -4.91 -20.64 -7.02
C HIS A 27 -6.14 -20.23 -7.85
N HIS A 28 -6.79 -21.20 -8.53
CA HIS A 28 -7.90 -20.92 -9.46
C HIS A 28 -9.12 -20.25 -8.82
N VAL A 29 -9.25 -20.33 -7.50
CA VAL A 29 -10.27 -19.63 -6.71
C VAL A 29 -9.57 -18.99 -5.51
N PRO A 30 -9.54 -17.65 -5.40
CA PRO A 30 -8.95 -16.98 -4.25
C PRO A 30 -9.80 -17.23 -2.99
N THR A 31 -9.14 -17.43 -1.86
CA THR A 31 -9.78 -17.52 -0.55
C THR A 31 -9.96 -16.14 0.08
N ASP A 32 -10.79 -16.04 1.13
CA ASP A 32 -10.93 -14.80 1.92
C ASP A 32 -9.59 -14.32 2.50
N ASP A 33 -8.69 -15.26 2.82
CA ASP A 33 -7.34 -14.95 3.29
C ASP A 33 -6.48 -14.35 2.18
N ASP A 34 -6.57 -14.87 0.95
CA ASP A 34 -5.86 -14.32 -0.21
C ASP A 34 -6.33 -12.89 -0.49
N ILE A 35 -7.64 -12.67 -0.51
CA ILE A 35 -8.26 -11.34 -0.70
C ILE A 35 -7.80 -10.39 0.40
N SER A 36 -7.88 -10.82 1.66
CA SER A 36 -7.44 -10.04 2.81
C SER A 36 -5.96 -9.68 2.72
N HIS A 37 -5.12 -10.57 2.21
CA HIS A 37 -3.68 -10.32 2.04
C HIS A 37 -3.45 -9.24 1.00
N ILE A 38 -4.09 -9.35 -0.17
CA ILE A 38 -3.98 -8.37 -1.26
C ILE A 38 -4.45 -7.00 -0.79
N LEU A 39 -5.59 -6.92 -0.11
CA LEU A 39 -6.11 -5.66 0.41
C LEU A 39 -5.14 -5.04 1.43
N LYS A 40 -4.55 -5.82 2.34
CA LYS A 40 -3.54 -5.32 3.29
C LYS A 40 -2.30 -4.80 2.56
N GLU A 41 -1.81 -5.53 1.56
CA GLU A 41 -0.67 -5.10 0.75
C GLU A 41 -0.95 -3.79 0.02
N PHE A 42 -2.10 -3.70 -0.66
CA PHE A 42 -2.56 -2.51 -1.34
C PHE A 42 -2.69 -1.33 -0.38
N THR A 43 -3.36 -1.50 0.77
CA THR A 43 -3.55 -0.42 1.75
C THR A 43 -2.21 0.13 2.25
N VAL A 44 -1.24 -0.74 2.54
CA VAL A 44 0.09 -0.28 2.98
C VAL A 44 0.79 0.51 1.86
N ASP A 45 0.74 0.03 0.62
CA ASP A 45 1.37 0.73 -0.51
C ASP A 45 0.67 2.05 -0.85
N PHE A 46 -0.66 2.06 -0.81
CA PHE A 46 -1.45 3.26 -0.99
C PHE A 46 -1.11 4.31 0.07
N LEU A 47 -1.06 3.94 1.35
CA LEU A 47 -0.68 4.87 2.42
C LEU A 47 0.75 5.41 2.28
N LEU A 48 1.69 4.57 1.82
CA LEU A 48 3.09 4.98 1.67
C LEU A 48 3.36 5.84 0.43
N LYS A 49 2.60 5.66 -0.65
CA LYS A 49 2.92 6.23 -1.98
C LYS A 49 1.79 7.02 -2.61
N GLY A 50 0.55 6.54 -2.45
CA GLY A 50 -0.62 7.07 -3.17
C GLY A 50 -1.38 8.14 -2.39
N TYR A 51 -1.51 8.00 -1.07
CA TYR A 51 -2.38 8.85 -0.25
C TYR A 51 -1.95 10.31 -0.29
N GLY A 52 -0.67 10.60 -0.05
CA GLY A 52 -0.16 11.97 -0.10
C GLY A 52 -0.35 12.62 -1.46
N TYR A 53 -0.11 11.86 -2.54
CA TYR A 53 -0.33 12.32 -3.90
C TYR A 53 -1.82 12.60 -4.18
N LEU A 54 -2.71 11.68 -3.82
CA LEU A 54 -4.15 11.84 -4.00
C LEU A 54 -4.67 13.07 -3.26
N VAL A 55 -4.29 13.23 -1.99
CA VAL A 55 -4.73 14.38 -1.18
C VAL A 55 -4.19 15.69 -1.77
N GLN A 56 -2.93 15.73 -2.19
CA GLN A 56 -2.34 16.90 -2.83
C GLN A 56 -3.06 17.27 -4.13
N GLU A 57 -3.36 16.29 -4.96
CA GLU A 57 -4.06 16.49 -6.23
C GLU A 57 -5.49 17.01 -6.00
N LEU A 58 -6.25 16.36 -5.10
CA LEU A 58 -7.60 16.81 -4.72
C LEU A 58 -7.59 18.21 -4.13
N HIS A 59 -6.63 18.51 -3.26
CA HIS A 59 -6.45 19.84 -2.67
C HIS A 59 -6.13 20.89 -3.74
N THR A 60 -5.30 20.55 -4.73
CA THR A 60 -4.96 21.44 -5.85
C THR A 60 -6.19 21.73 -6.69
N GLN A 61 -6.98 20.71 -7.05
CA GLN A 61 -8.22 20.87 -7.82
C GLN A 61 -9.25 21.74 -7.07
N LEU A 62 -9.42 21.50 -5.77
CA LEU A 62 -10.35 22.27 -4.94
C LEU A 62 -9.97 23.76 -4.86
N LEU A 63 -8.67 24.06 -4.83
CA LEU A 63 -8.18 25.43 -4.78
C LEU A 63 -8.06 26.09 -6.16
N SER A 64 -8.00 25.31 -7.25
CA SER A 64 -7.96 25.85 -8.62
C SER A 64 -9.35 26.15 -9.19
N ASP A 65 -10.40 25.50 -8.66
CA ASP A 65 -11.80 25.80 -8.99
C ASP A 65 -12.37 27.00 -8.21
N LEU A 66 -11.49 27.83 -7.63
CA LEU A 66 -11.76 29.07 -6.89
C LEU A 66 -11.05 30.25 -7.56
#